data_AF-A0A8H9IMZ5-F1
#
_entry.id   AF-A0A8H9IMZ5-F1
#
_cell.length_a   1.000
_cell.length_b   1.000
_cell.length_c   1.000
_cell.angle_alpha   90.00
_cell.angle_beta   90.00
_cell.angle_gamma   90.00
#
_symmetry.space_group_name_H-M   'P 1'
#
loop_
_entity.id
_entity.type
_entity.pdbx_description
1 polymer ?
#
loop_
_entity_poly.entity_id
_entity_poly.type
_entity_poly.pdbx_seq_one_letter_code
_entity_poly.pdbx_strand_id
1 'polypeptide(L)'
;MPLRRCLPVLLATVLVAGCASNTVAPRYTTDNPDVIRIGGERPVSADPRTEDAGSYCLETTERWNEHGRTPDGQTLWAKDTLRRVVPCP
;
A
#
# COMPACT_ATOMS: atom_id res chain seq x y z
N MET A 1 43.21 -12.52 35.56
CA MET A 1 41.75 -12.75 35.48
C MET A 1 41.03 -11.61 34.73
N PRO A 2 41.28 -11.37 33.43
CA PRO A 2 40.58 -10.31 32.69
C PRO A 2 39.16 -10.75 32.26
N LEU A 3 38.95 -12.06 32.04
CA LEU A 3 37.70 -12.62 31.50
C LEU A 3 36.46 -12.31 32.35
N ARG A 4 36.61 -12.30 33.68
CA ARG A 4 35.50 -12.05 34.63
C ARG A 4 35.04 -10.59 34.62
N ARG A 5 35.91 -9.65 34.19
CA ARG A 5 35.58 -8.22 34.06
C ARG A 5 34.94 -7.88 32.70
N CYS A 6 35.17 -8.70 31.68
CA CYS A 6 34.60 -8.50 30.34
C CYS A 6 33.18 -9.09 30.19
N LEU A 7 32.80 -10.07 31.02
CA LEU A 7 31.48 -10.71 30.98
C LEU A 7 30.28 -9.73 31.04
N PRO A 8 30.24 -8.72 31.95
CA PRO A 8 29.10 -7.79 31.99
C PRO A 8 29.03 -6.87 30.77
N VAL A 9 30.17 -6.53 30.17
CA VAL A 9 30.23 -5.69 28.95
C VAL A 9 29.71 -6.48 27.74
N LEU A 10 30.06 -7.76 27.65
CA LEU A 10 29.51 -8.67 26.65
C LEU A 10 28.00 -8.88 26.81
N LEU A 11 27.51 -9.00 28.05
CA LEU A 11 26.07 -9.12 28.29
C LEU A 11 25.31 -7.85 27.88
N ALA A 12 25.85 -6.68 28.20
CA ALA A 12 25.25 -5.40 27.83
C ALA A 12 25.19 -5.21 26.31
N THR A 13 26.24 -5.59 25.58
CA THR A 13 26.27 -5.48 24.11
C THR A 13 25.26 -6.41 23.44
N VAL A 14 25.05 -7.63 23.95
CA VAL A 14 24.02 -8.55 23.46
C VAL A 14 22.61 -8.00 23.67
N LEU A 15 22.33 -7.39 24.83
CA LEU A 15 21.03 -6.79 25.14
C LEU A 15 20.69 -5.59 24.23
N VAL A 16 21.67 -4.75 23.92
CA VAL A 16 21.47 -3.56 23.05
C VAL A 16 21.33 -3.95 21.57
N ALA A 17 22.05 -4.99 21.12
CA ALA A 17 21.95 -5.48 19.75
C ALA A 17 20.56 -6.08 19.41
N GLY A 18 19.87 -6.64 20.41
CA GLY A 18 18.51 -7.18 20.24
C GLY A 18 17.46 -6.11 19.88
N CYS A 19 17.62 -4.87 20.37
CA CYS A 19 16.67 -3.78 20.07
C CYS A 19 16.90 -3.15 18.69
N ALA A 20 18.13 -3.19 18.17
CA ALA A 20 18.45 -2.61 16.86
C ALA A 20 18.09 -3.53 15.69
N SER A 21 17.89 -4.84 15.94
CA SER A 21 17.77 -5.86 14.89
C SER A 21 16.33 -6.20 14.48
N ASN A 22 15.33 -5.54 15.06
CA ASN A 22 13.94 -5.75 14.66
C ASN A 22 13.64 -4.93 13.39
N THR A 23 14.15 -5.39 12.25
CA THR A 23 13.59 -5.01 10.96
C THR A 23 12.19 -5.59 10.89
N VAL A 24 11.21 -4.81 11.35
CA VAL A 24 9.80 -5.14 11.16
C VAL A 24 9.58 -5.16 9.65
N ALA A 25 9.30 -6.35 9.10
CA ALA A 25 8.92 -6.55 7.70
C ALA A 25 7.45 -7.00 7.67
N PRO A 26 6.48 -6.06 7.80
CA PRO A 26 5.07 -6.41 7.84
C PRO A 26 4.66 -7.05 6.52
N ARG A 27 3.78 -8.05 6.59
CA ARG A 27 3.08 -8.53 5.40
C ARG A 27 1.77 -7.76 5.29
N TYR A 28 1.69 -6.88 4.31
CA TYR A 28 0.46 -6.17 4.01
C TYR A 28 -0.42 -7.01 3.10
N THR A 29 -1.72 -6.97 3.37
CA THR A 29 -2.76 -7.58 2.54
C THR A 29 -3.83 -6.55 2.27
N THR A 30 -4.56 -6.74 1.18
CA THR A 30 -5.74 -5.94 0.83
C THR A 30 -6.93 -6.88 0.79
N ASP A 31 -8.02 -6.51 1.47
CA ASP A 31 -9.28 -7.27 1.41
C ASP A 31 -10.00 -7.07 0.07
N ASN A 32 -9.66 -6.00 -0.67
CA ASN A 32 -10.23 -5.70 -1.97
C ASN A 32 -9.16 -5.20 -2.96
N PRO A 33 -8.48 -6.12 -3.68
CA PRO A 33 -7.43 -5.80 -4.64
C PRO A 33 -7.93 -5.08 -5.90
N ASP A 34 -9.24 -4.97 -6.09
CA ASP A 34 -9.86 -4.30 -7.24
C ASP A 34 -9.96 -2.78 -7.04
N VAL A 35 -9.85 -2.30 -5.80
CA VAL A 35 -9.88 -0.87 -5.44
C VAL A 35 -8.65 -0.38 -4.69
N ILE A 36 -7.91 -1.24 -4.00
CA ILE A 36 -6.68 -0.89 -3.28
C ILE A 36 -5.59 -1.92 -3.57
N ARG A 37 -4.41 -1.45 -3.96
CA ARG A 37 -3.20 -2.27 -4.15
C ARG A 37 -2.01 -1.70 -3.41
N ILE A 38 -1.12 -2.59 -2.97
CA ILE A 38 0.04 -2.26 -2.15
C ILE A 38 1.30 -2.70 -2.90
N GLY A 39 2.25 -1.78 -3.05
CA GLY A 39 3.49 -2.00 -3.77
C GLY A 39 3.33 -2.11 -5.29
N GLY A 40 4.44 -2.46 -5.94
CA GLY A 40 4.52 -2.64 -7.39
C GLY A 40 4.31 -1.37 -8.20
N GLU A 41 4.16 -1.56 -9.51
CA GLU A 41 3.86 -0.48 -10.45
C GLU A 41 2.40 -0.03 -10.37
N ARG A 42 2.13 1.20 -10.84
CA ARG A 42 0.77 1.71 -10.92
C ARG A 42 -0.10 0.77 -11.77
N PRO A 43 -1.25 0.32 -11.26
CA PRO A 43 -2.16 -0.50 -12.06
C PRO A 43 -2.73 0.29 -13.25
N VAL A 44 -3.01 -0.42 -14.35
CA VAL A 44 -3.62 0.19 -15.55
C VAL A 44 -5.04 0.63 -15.22
N SER A 45 -5.38 1.86 -15.61
CA SER A 45 -6.73 2.41 -15.47
C SER A 45 -7.60 1.93 -16.63
N ALA A 46 -8.87 1.61 -16.35
CA ALA A 46 -9.80 1.19 -17.40
C ALA A 46 -10.22 2.38 -18.28
N ASP A 47 -10.54 2.08 -19.54
CA ASP A 47 -11.13 3.07 -20.43
C ASP A 47 -12.51 3.51 -19.90
N PRO A 48 -12.94 4.77 -20.18
CA PRO A 48 -14.27 5.22 -19.85
C PRO A 48 -15.33 4.33 -20.49
N ARG A 49 -16.35 3.96 -19.71
CA ARG A 49 -17.49 3.17 -20.17
C ARG A 49 -18.77 3.96 -20.02
N THR A 50 -19.65 3.87 -21.01
CA THR A 50 -20.98 4.48 -20.96
C THR A 50 -22.03 3.40 -20.82
N GLU A 51 -22.88 3.51 -19.79
CA GLU A 51 -23.94 2.56 -19.47
C GLU A 51 -25.31 3.27 -19.54
N ASP A 52 -26.31 2.60 -20.14
CA ASP A 52 -27.69 3.11 -20.20
C ASP A 52 -28.37 2.96 -18.82
N ALA A 53 -28.84 4.09 -18.26
CA ALA A 53 -29.56 4.15 -16.99
C ALA A 53 -31.08 4.40 -17.17
N GLY A 54 -31.60 4.18 -18.38
CA GLY A 54 -33.01 4.23 -18.76
C GLY A 54 -33.44 5.57 -19.37
N SER A 55 -33.19 6.69 -18.68
CA SER A 55 -33.54 8.03 -19.17
C SER A 55 -32.33 8.90 -19.50
N TYR A 56 -31.13 8.45 -19.14
CA TYR A 56 -29.85 9.08 -19.41
C TYR A 56 -28.76 8.03 -19.43
N CYS A 57 -27.59 8.39 -19.93
CA CYS A 57 -26.43 7.52 -19.91
C CYS A 57 -25.45 7.97 -18.81
N LEU A 58 -24.79 7.00 -18.18
CA LEU A 58 -23.75 7.23 -17.18
C LEU A 58 -22.39 6.88 -17.77
N GLU A 59 -21.52 7.87 -17.88
CA GLU A 59 -20.12 7.64 -18.17
C GLU A 59 -19.39 7.39 -16.84
N THR A 60 -18.78 6.20 -16.71
CA THR A 60 -17.92 5.82 -15.60
C THR A 60 -16.47 5.84 -16.05
N THR A 61 -15.63 6.61 -15.35
CA THR A 61 -14.17 6.63 -15.54
C THR A 61 -13.50 6.11 -14.27
N GLU A 62 -12.53 5.21 -14.42
CA GLU A 62 -11.74 4.69 -13.30
C GLU A 62 -10.29 5.13 -13.44
N ARG A 63 -9.65 5.56 -12.34
CA ARG A 63 -8.24 5.96 -12.33
C ARG A 63 -7.53 5.45 -11.09
N TRP A 64 -6.31 4.95 -11.28
CA TRP A 64 -5.43 4.57 -10.17
C TRP A 64 -4.52 5.74 -9.78
N ASN A 65 -4.54 6.10 -8.50
CA ASN A 65 -3.77 7.19 -7.92
C ASN A 65 -2.89 6.72 -6.77
N GLU A 66 -1.77 7.42 -6.54
CA GLU A 66 -0.93 7.23 -5.35
C GLU A 66 -1.64 7.86 -4.14
N HIS A 67 -1.88 7.06 -3.11
CA HIS A 67 -2.57 7.46 -1.88
C HIS A 67 -1.65 7.49 -0.65
N GLY A 68 -0.35 7.24 -0.85
CA GLY A 68 0.66 7.27 0.20
C GLY A 68 1.62 6.09 0.12
N ARG A 69 2.30 5.82 1.24
CA ARG A 69 3.26 4.71 1.36
C ARG A 69 3.10 3.99 2.69
N THR A 70 3.41 2.70 2.71
CA THR A 70 3.55 1.92 3.93
C THR A 70 4.79 2.35 4.73
N PRO A 71 4.88 2.04 6.03
CA PRO A 71 6.06 2.32 6.86
C PRO A 71 7.40 1.80 6.31
N ASP A 72 7.40 0.70 5.56
CA ASP A 72 8.57 0.13 4.87
C ASP A 72 8.76 0.68 3.44
N GLY A 73 7.93 1.63 3.01
CA GLY A 73 8.12 2.42 1.80
C GLY A 73 7.38 1.93 0.55
N GLN A 74 6.53 0.92 0.63
CA GLN A 74 5.74 0.44 -0.50
C GLN A 74 4.63 1.43 -0.85
N THR A 75 4.43 1.71 -2.14
CA THR A 75 3.37 2.63 -2.59
C THR A 75 1.98 2.06 -2.36
N LEU A 76 1.05 2.89 -1.89
CA LEU A 76 -0.37 2.57 -1.80
C LEU A 76 -1.08 3.13 -3.03
N TRP A 77 -1.66 2.25 -3.82
CA TRP A 77 -2.46 2.59 -4.99
C TRP A 77 -3.95 2.47 -4.64
N ALA A 78 -4.72 3.50 -4.92
CA ALA A 78 -6.18 3.50 -4.75
C ALA A 78 -6.86 3.80 -6.09
N LYS A 79 -7.99 3.13 -6.34
CA LYS A 79 -8.80 3.34 -7.54
C LYS A 79 -9.94 4.30 -7.25
N ASP A 80 -9.90 5.46 -7.89
CA ASP A 80 -10.99 6.42 -7.90
C ASP A 80 -11.94 6.09 -9.04
N THR A 81 -13.24 6.11 -8.73
CA THR A 81 -14.31 5.93 -9.71
C THR A 81 -15.13 7.20 -9.79
N LEU A 82 -15.11 7.85 -10.95
CA LEU A 82 -15.93 9.02 -11.24
C LEU A 82 -17.09 8.60 -12.13
N ARG A 83 -18.28 9.12 -11.81
CA ARG A 83 -19.49 8.91 -12.60
C ARG A 83 -20.10 10.25 -12.96
N ARG A 84 -20.45 10.44 -14.23
CA ARG A 84 -21.18 11.62 -14.68
C ARG A 84 -22.29 11.25 -15.64
N VAL A 85 -23.36 12.03 -15.61
CA VAL A 85 -24.47 11.91 -16.55
C VAL A 85 -24.04 12.49 -17.90
N VAL A 86 -24.30 11.77 -18.98
CA VAL A 86 -24.01 12.16 -20.37
C VAL A 86 -25.22 11.90 -21.27
N PRO A 87 -25.32 12.58 -22.44
CA PRO A 87 -26.26 12.20 -23.48
C PRO A 87 -25.98 10.77 -23.96
N CYS A 88 -27.04 10.04 -24.29
CA CYS A 88 -26.88 8.72 -24.90
C CYS A 88 -26.45 8.84 -26.37
N PRO A 89 -25.58 7.92 -26.86
CA PRO A 89 -25.14 7.88 -28.24
C PRO A 89 -26.27 7.54 -29.23
#